data_AF-A0A961XA97-F1
#
_entry.id   AF-A0A961XA97-F1
#
_cell.length_a   1.000
_cell.length_b   1.000
_cell.length_c   1.000
_cell.angle_alpha   90.00
_cell.angle_beta   90.00
_cell.angle_gamma   90.00
#
_symmetry.space_group_name_H-M   'P 1'
#
loop_
_entity.id
_entity.type
_entity.pdbx_description
1 polymer ?
#
loop_
_entity_poly.entity_id
_entity_poly.type
_entity_poly.pdbx_seq_one_letter_code
_entity_poly.pdbx_strand_id
1 'polypeptide(L)'
;LFANICMWGKQTGYRRFSLGAAPLSGMEGRRFEARWNRLAHEIYERGERFYHFEGLRAFKAKFDPEWSGNYLACRRALDAPALLLEVNGLISGGVRGLLKKGGKK
;
A
#
# COMPACT_ATOMS: atom_id res chain seq x y z
N LEU A 1 7.52 5.99 19.71
CA LEU A 1 7.30 4.52 19.55
C LEU A 1 8.27 3.90 18.54
N PHE A 2 8.12 4.13 17.23
CA PHE A 2 8.96 3.48 16.19
C PHE A 2 10.47 3.60 16.44
N ALA A 3 10.97 4.81 16.73
CA ALA A 3 12.39 5.01 17.05
C ALA A 3 12.85 4.15 18.23
N ASN A 4 12.06 4.08 19.30
CA ASN A 4 12.39 3.27 20.48
C ASN A 4 12.44 1.78 20.15
N ILE A 5 11.53 1.28 19.31
CA ILE A 5 11.53 -0.13 18.88
C ILE A 5 12.75 -0.42 17.98
N CYS A 6 13.10 0.49 17.08
CA CYS A 6 14.32 0.35 16.27
C CYS A 6 15.58 0.30 17.14
N MET A 7 15.66 1.18 18.15
CA MET A 7 16.79 1.23 19.08
C MET A 7 16.87 -0.03 19.96
N TRP A 8 15.72 -0.50 20.47
CA TRP A 8 15.64 -1.76 21.20
C TRP A 8 16.09 -2.93 20.32
N GLY A 9 15.59 -3.03 19.09
CA GLY A 9 15.98 -4.10 18.16
C GLY A 9 17.48 -4.10 17.86
N LYS A 10 18.06 -2.90 17.69
CA LYS A 10 19.51 -2.75 17.53
C LYS A 10 20.28 -3.23 18.76
N GLN A 11 19.82 -2.89 19.97
CA GLN A 11 20.43 -3.34 21.23
C GLN A 11 20.32 -4.86 21.43
N THR A 12 19.26 -5.49 20.94
CA THR A 12 19.07 -6.94 20.98
C THR A 12 19.83 -7.68 19.86
N GLY A 13 20.52 -6.98 18.96
CA GLY A 13 21.35 -7.58 17.90
C GLY A 13 20.63 -7.86 16.58
N TYR A 14 19.42 -7.31 16.38
CA TYR A 14 18.75 -7.41 15.08
C TYR A 14 19.45 -6.53 14.03
N ARG A 15 19.63 -7.08 12.83
CA ARG A 15 20.31 -6.39 11.71
C ARG A 15 19.38 -5.59 10.80
N ARG A 16 18.10 -5.95 10.74
CA ARG A 16 17.12 -5.32 9.85
C ARG A 16 15.81 -5.10 10.59
N PHE A 17 15.14 -3.98 10.30
CA PHE A 17 13.83 -3.65 10.83
C PHE A 17 12.88 -3.34 9.68
N SER A 18 11.75 -4.04 9.62
CA SER A 18 10.73 -3.79 8.61
C SER A 18 9.73 -2.74 9.10
N LEU A 19 9.65 -1.61 8.40
CA LEU A 19 8.63 -0.57 8.63
C LEU A 19 7.28 -0.91 7.96
N GLY A 20 7.18 -2.09 7.33
CA GLY A 20 6.01 -2.52 6.56
C GLY A 20 5.88 -1.80 5.20
N ALA A 21 4.91 -2.20 4.40
CA ALA A 21 4.68 -1.66 3.07
C ALA A 21 4.15 -0.21 3.10
N ALA A 22 4.56 0.63 2.15
CA ALA A 22 3.89 1.89 1.82
C ALA A 22 3.26 1.73 0.43
N PRO A 23 2.07 1.10 0.35
CA PRO A 23 1.48 0.72 -0.92
C PRO A 23 1.27 1.96 -1.79
N LEU A 24 1.52 1.83 -3.10
CA LEU A 24 1.10 2.79 -4.13
C LEU A 24 1.76 4.20 -4.07
N SER A 25 2.53 4.49 -3.03
CA SER A 25 3.31 5.72 -2.78
C SER A 25 4.44 6.03 -3.78
N GLY A 26 4.52 5.32 -4.90
CA GLY A 26 5.54 5.48 -5.93
C GLY A 26 5.03 5.18 -7.35
N MET A 27 3.70 5.19 -7.55
CA MET A 27 3.11 4.99 -8.87
C MET A 27 3.18 6.22 -9.78
N GLU A 28 3.62 7.37 -9.27
CA GLU A 28 3.62 8.67 -9.97
C GLU A 28 4.56 8.78 -11.18
N GLY A 29 5.33 7.75 -11.53
CA GLY A 29 6.34 7.86 -12.60
C GLY A 29 6.46 6.66 -13.53
N ARG A 30 5.63 5.61 -13.38
CA ARG A 30 5.71 4.45 -14.27
C ARG A 30 4.59 4.52 -15.30
N ARG A 31 4.96 4.86 -16.54
CA ARG A 31 4.11 4.67 -17.71
C ARG A 31 3.73 3.20 -17.79
N PHE A 32 2.59 2.84 -17.22
CA PHE A 32 1.94 1.60 -17.57
C PHE A 32 1.47 1.71 -19.03
N GLU A 33 1.45 0.59 -19.75
CA GLU A 33 0.99 0.55 -21.14
C GLU A 33 -0.37 1.23 -21.31
N ALA A 34 -0.68 1.70 -22.53
CA ALA A 34 -1.89 2.50 -22.83
C ALA A 34 -3.21 1.94 -22.27
N ARG A 35 -3.29 0.61 -22.06
CA ARG A 35 -4.46 -0.09 -21.51
C ARG A 35 -4.69 0.15 -20.01
N TRP A 36 -3.64 0.48 -19.26
CA TRP A 36 -3.70 0.80 -17.84
C TRP A 36 -4.00 2.27 -17.56
N ASN A 37 -3.74 3.17 -18.51
CA ASN A 37 -3.93 4.61 -18.32
C ASN A 37 -5.38 4.98 -17.98
N ARG A 38 -6.37 4.34 -18.62
CA ARG A 38 -7.79 4.64 -18.36
C ARG A 38 -8.22 4.24 -16.95
N LEU A 39 -7.74 3.09 -16.48
CA LEU A 39 -8.00 2.63 -15.12
C LEU A 39 -7.23 3.44 -14.08
N ALA A 40 -5.97 3.79 -14.36
CA ALA A 40 -5.17 4.65 -13.50
C ALA A 40 -5.82 6.04 -13.33
N HIS A 41 -6.40 6.59 -14.41
CA HIS A 41 -7.13 7.85 -14.38
C HIS A 41 -8.38 7.77 -13.48
N GLU A 42 -9.19 6.71 -13.61
CA GLU A 42 -10.38 6.54 -12.75
C GLU A 42 -10.03 6.30 -11.26
N ILE A 43 -8.94 5.57 -11.00
CA ILE A 43 -8.41 5.35 -9.66
C ILE A 43 -7.88 6.67 -9.07
N TYR A 44 -7.16 7.46 -9.87
CA TYR A 44 -6.60 8.75 -9.46
C TYR A 44 -7.71 9.77 -9.18
N GLU A 45 -8.72 9.89 -10.05
CA GLU A 45 -9.84 10.82 -9.85
C GLU A 45 -10.72 10.49 -8.64
N ARG A 46 -10.84 9.20 -8.28
CA ARG A 46 -11.56 8.76 -7.07
C ARG A 46 -10.64 8.61 -5.85
N GLY A 47 -9.43 9.14 -5.95
CA GLY A 47 -8.24 8.73 -5.23
C GLY A 47 -7.89 9.50 -3.96
N GLU A 48 -8.83 10.16 -3.29
CA GLU A 48 -8.62 10.83 -1.97
C GLU A 48 -7.90 9.92 -0.93
N ARG A 49 -8.05 8.59 -1.08
CA ARG A 49 -7.38 7.59 -0.23
C ARG A 49 -5.88 7.43 -0.53
N PHE A 50 -5.40 7.78 -1.72
CA PHE A 50 -3.99 7.67 -2.08
C PHE A 50 -3.12 8.76 -1.43
N TYR A 51 -3.71 9.92 -1.16
CA TYR A 51 -3.07 11.02 -0.43
C TYR A 51 -2.60 10.60 0.98
N HIS A 52 -3.29 9.64 1.60
CA HIS A 52 -2.86 9.05 2.87
C HIS A 52 -1.57 8.22 2.76
N PHE A 53 -1.26 7.64 1.59
CA PHE A 53 -0.08 6.78 1.42
C PHE A 53 1.20 7.58 1.14
N GLU A 54 1.09 8.78 0.57
CA GLU A 54 2.23 9.68 0.41
C GLU A 54 2.76 10.13 1.78
N GLY A 55 1.87 10.57 2.68
CA GLY A 55 2.21 10.88 4.07
C GLY A 55 2.81 9.69 4.82
N LEU A 56 2.34 8.47 4.56
CA LEU A 56 2.90 7.25 5.14
C LEU A 56 4.32 6.96 4.62
N ARG A 57 4.59 7.17 3.32
CA ARG A 57 5.93 7.04 2.75
C ARG A 57 6.87 8.09 3.33
N ALA A 58 6.43 9.35 3.38
CA ALA A 58 7.18 10.46 3.97
C ALA A 58 7.48 10.22 5.45
N PHE A 59 6.52 9.67 6.22
CA PHE A 59 6.75 9.26 7.59
C PHE A 59 7.85 8.20 7.72
N LYS A 60 7.85 7.18 6.86
CA LYS A 60 8.86 6.11 6.85
C LYS A 60 10.22 6.59 6.38
N ALA A 61 10.27 7.55 5.45
CA ALA A 61 11.51 8.14 4.95
C ALA A 61 12.35 8.80 6.07
N LYS A 62 11.71 9.24 7.17
CA LYS A 62 12.40 9.79 8.36
C LYS A 62 13.37 8.82 9.03
N PHE A 63 13.26 7.53 8.75
CA PHE A 63 14.11 6.47 9.31
C PHE A 63 15.20 6.00 8.33
N ASP A 64 15.33 6.66 7.18
CA ASP A 64 16.27 6.31 6.10
C ASP A 64 16.26 4.81 5.71
N PRO A 65 15.08 4.25 5.33
CA PRO A 65 14.98 2.83 5.01
C PRO A 65 15.46 2.50 3.60
N GLU A 66 15.98 1.29 3.43
CA GLU A 66 16.13 0.67 2.11
C GLU A 66 14.75 0.29 1.54
N TRP A 67 14.36 0.90 0.41
CA TRP A 67 13.08 0.62 -0.24
C TRP A 67 13.16 -0.64 -1.10
N SER A 68 12.27 -1.60 -0.82
CA SER A 68 12.04 -2.78 -1.66
C SER A 68 10.62 -2.78 -2.24
N GLY A 69 10.50 -3.22 -3.49
CA GLY A 69 9.20 -3.34 -4.18
C GLY A 69 8.44 -4.57 -3.71
N ASN A 70 7.15 -4.40 -3.42
CA ASN A 70 6.22 -5.51 -3.22
C ASN A 70 5.40 -5.70 -4.49
N TYR A 71 5.28 -6.95 -4.94
CA TYR A 71 4.63 -7.31 -6.21
C TYR A 71 3.48 -8.26 -5.98
N LEU A 72 2.43 -8.10 -6.79
CA LEU A 72 1.29 -9.01 -6.82
C LEU A 72 1.39 -9.87 -8.08
N ALA A 73 1.58 -11.17 -7.90
CA ALA A 73 1.66 -12.11 -9.02
C ALA A 73 0.24 -12.39 -9.55
N CYS A 74 0.02 -12.13 -10.85
CA CYS A 74 -1.25 -12.32 -11.53
C CYS A 74 -1.04 -13.18 -12.79
N ARG A 75 -2.02 -14.02 -13.16
CA ARG A 75 -1.94 -14.83 -14.39
C ARG A 75 -2.05 -13.97 -15.65
N ARG A 76 -2.94 -12.98 -15.67
CA ARG A 76 -3.06 -11.99 -16.75
C ARG A 76 -2.99 -10.59 -16.16
N ALA A 77 -2.37 -9.66 -16.88
CA ALA A 77 -2.26 -8.27 -16.45
C ALA A 77 -3.64 -7.62 -16.19
N LEU A 78 -4.67 -8.04 -16.93
CA LEU A 78 -6.03 -7.51 -16.80
C LEU A 78 -6.78 -8.00 -15.55
N ASP A 79 -6.28 -9.05 -14.89
CA ASP A 79 -6.92 -9.61 -13.69
C ASP A 79 -6.60 -8.77 -12.43
N ALA A 80 -5.58 -7.92 -12.50
CA ALA A 80 -5.06 -7.17 -11.37
C ALA A 80 -6.10 -6.29 -10.63
N PRO A 81 -7.06 -5.62 -11.28
CA PRO A 81 -8.08 -4.82 -10.58
C PRO A 81 -9.03 -5.71 -9.75
N ALA A 82 -9.47 -6.84 -10.31
CA ALA A 82 -10.31 -7.80 -9.61
C ALA A 82 -9.56 -8.42 -8.43
N LEU A 83 -8.30 -8.82 -8.65
CA LEU A 83 -7.44 -9.38 -7.61
C LEU A 83 -7.17 -8.39 -6.47
N LEU A 84 -6.97 -7.10 -6.78
CA LEU A 84 -6.84 -6.06 -5.74
C LEU A 84 -8.10 -5.92 -4.89
N LEU A 85 -9.28 -6.01 -5.50
CA LEU A 85 -10.56 -5.99 -4.77
C LEU A 85 -10.73 -7.23 -3.88
N GLU A 86 -10.37 -8.41 -4.39
CA GLU A 86 -10.40 -9.65 -3.62
C GLU A 86 -9.44 -9.62 -2.43
N VAL A 87 -8.19 -9.21 -2.66
CA VAL A 87 -7.17 -9.06 -1.61
C VAL A 87 -7.61 -8.02 -0.59
N ASN A 88 -8.14 -6.87 -1.02
CA ASN A 88 -8.68 -5.87 -0.10
C ASN A 88 -9.88 -6.41 0.70
N GLY A 89 -10.75 -7.19 0.06
CA GLY A 89 -11.84 -7.89 0.71
C GLY A 89 -11.32 -8.86 1.78
N LEU A 90 -10.30 -9.66 1.47
CA LEU A 90 -9.69 -10.60 2.40
C LEU A 90 -9.06 -9.88 3.61
N ILE A 91 -8.27 -8.83 3.37
CA ILE A 91 -7.58 -8.07 4.42
C ILE A 91 -8.57 -7.27 5.29
N SER A 92 -9.66 -6.78 4.71
CA SER A 92 -10.68 -5.99 5.42
C SER A 92 -11.70 -6.82 6.21
N GLY A 93 -11.60 -8.16 6.20
CA GLY A 93 -12.54 -9.05 6.88
C GLY A 93 -13.80 -9.42 6.07
N GLY A 94 -13.70 -9.42 4.74
CA GLY A 94 -14.75 -9.79 3.79
C GLY A 94 -15.82 -8.71 3.56
N VAL A 95 -16.86 -9.05 2.76
CA VAL A 95 -18.04 -8.19 2.48
C VAL A 95 -18.69 -7.65 3.77
N ARG A 96 -18.60 -8.42 4.85
CA ARG A 96 -19.10 -8.09 6.20
C ARG A 96 -18.37 -6.90 6.84
N GLY A 97 -17.06 -6.74 6.58
CA GLY A 97 -16.27 -5.60 7.04
C GLY A 97 -16.55 -4.29 6.29
N LEU A 98 -16.85 -4.40 4.99
CA LEU A 98 -17.26 -3.26 4.15
C LEU A 98 -18.65 -2.74 4.51
N LEU A 99 -19.62 -3.64 4.75
CA LEU A 99 -20.97 -3.28 5.19
C LEU A 99 -20.98 -2.63 6.59
N LYS A 100 -20.12 -3.09 7.52
CA LYS A 100 -20.04 -2.54 8.88
C LYS A 100 -19.49 -1.11 8.92
N LYS A 101 -18.71 -0.69 7.91
CA LYS A 101 -18.14 0.68 7.83
C LYS A 101 -19.07 1.69 7.16
N GLY A 102 -20.10 1.25 6.43
CA GLY A 102 -21.14 2.10 5.85
C GLY A 102 -22.28 2.49 6.80
N GLY A 103 -22.27 1.97 8.04
CA GLY A 103 -23.35 2.15 9.03
C GLY A 103 -23.12 3.26 10.07
N LYS A 104 -22.05 4.06 9.97
CA LYS A 104 -21.92 5.28 10.78
C LYS A 104 -22.27 6.49 9.93
N LYS A 105 -23.56 6.82 9.92
CA LYS A 105 -24.03 8.20 9.83
C LYS A 105 -23.95 8.82 11.22
#